data_AF-A0AAW4PFP1-F1
#
_entry.id   AF-A0AAW4PFP1-F1
#
_cell.length_a   1.000
_cell.length_b   1.000
_cell.length_c   1.000
_cell.angle_alpha   90.00
_cell.angle_beta   90.00
_cell.angle_gamma   90.00
#
_symmetry.space_group_name_H-M   'P 1'
#
loop_
_entity.id
_entity.type
_entity.pdbx_description
1 polymer ?
#
loop_
_entity_poly.entity_id
_entity_poly.type
_entity_poly.pdbx_seq_one_letter_code
_entity_poly.pdbx_strand_id
1 'polypeptide(L)'
;MSDPPHQFDVDRGEQGRTDVDYRFDCEFCEAVLWSATEEGIKLHGASHLTDHRREISDAVDGRTWRIRCENDCGNVLAVVDSGATGFECSGCGQDNFEAVASRYLYWQIERL
;
A
#
# COMPACT_ATOMS: atom_id res chain seq x y z
N MET A 1 36.70 -24.48 -39.38
CA MET A 1 36.58 -24.18 -37.95
C MET A 1 35.73 -22.93 -37.84
N SER A 2 34.43 -23.12 -37.57
CA SER A 2 33.47 -22.03 -37.44
C SER A 2 32.69 -22.31 -36.16
N ASP A 3 32.81 -21.43 -35.18
CA ASP A 3 32.09 -21.49 -33.90
C ASP A 3 30.57 -21.41 -34.11
N PRO A 4 29.77 -22.15 -33.34
CA PRO A 4 28.32 -22.01 -33.36
C PRO A 4 27.88 -20.78 -32.56
N PRO A 5 26.75 -20.15 -32.89
CA PRO A 5 26.17 -19.09 -32.06
C PRO A 5 25.59 -19.68 -30.78
N HIS A 6 26.01 -19.14 -29.64
CA HIS A 6 25.40 -19.36 -28.34
C HIS A 6 23.94 -18.86 -28.32
N GLN A 7 22.98 -19.79 -28.33
CA GLN A 7 21.63 -19.52 -27.84
C GLN A 7 21.71 -19.45 -26.31
N PHE A 8 21.55 -18.24 -25.77
CA PHE A 8 21.19 -18.06 -24.37
C PHE A 8 19.68 -18.23 -24.26
N ASP A 9 19.24 -19.47 -24.07
CA ASP A 9 17.91 -19.77 -23.56
C ASP A 9 17.89 -19.33 -22.09
N VAL A 10 17.55 -18.06 -21.86
CA VAL A 10 17.19 -17.58 -20.53
C VAL A 10 15.73 -17.96 -20.33
N ASP A 11 15.48 -19.26 -20.14
CA ASP A 11 14.18 -19.74 -19.66
C ASP A 11 14.00 -19.23 -18.23
N ARG A 12 13.32 -18.08 -18.20
CA ARG A 12 12.83 -17.36 -17.05
C ARG A 12 12.13 -18.38 -16.15
N GLY A 13 12.78 -18.70 -15.03
CA GLY A 13 12.27 -19.62 -14.03
C GLY A 13 10.80 -19.35 -13.75
N GLU A 14 9.96 -20.32 -14.10
CA GLU A 14 8.64 -20.53 -13.54
C GLU A 14 8.84 -20.77 -12.04
N GLN A 15 9.01 -19.70 -11.28
CA GLN A 15 8.85 -19.75 -9.83
C GLN A 15 7.38 -20.02 -9.59
N GLY A 16 7.07 -21.24 -9.16
CA GLY A 16 5.75 -21.66 -8.74
C GLY A 16 5.13 -20.64 -7.80
N ARG A 17 4.27 -19.80 -8.37
CA ARG A 17 3.39 -18.93 -7.62
C ARG A 17 2.29 -19.85 -7.12
N THR A 18 2.28 -20.13 -5.83
CA THR A 18 1.01 -20.48 -5.20
C THR A 18 0.11 -19.28 -5.48
N ASP A 19 -0.87 -19.42 -6.37
CA ASP A 19 -1.92 -18.44 -6.62
C ASP A 19 -2.73 -18.31 -5.33
N VAL A 20 -2.22 -17.51 -4.41
CA VAL A 20 -2.96 -17.00 -3.28
C VAL A 20 -3.48 -15.65 -3.71
N ASP A 21 -4.78 -15.62 -3.97
CA ASP A 21 -5.48 -14.38 -4.23
C ASP A 21 -5.61 -13.60 -2.91
N TYR A 22 -5.44 -12.30 -3.02
CA TYR A 22 -5.63 -11.36 -1.95
C TYR A 22 -6.91 -10.59 -2.20
N ARG A 23 -7.69 -10.42 -1.13
CA ARG A 23 -8.98 -9.73 -1.15
C ARG A 23 -8.97 -8.58 -0.16
N PHE A 24 -9.63 -7.49 -0.55
CA PHE A 24 -9.94 -6.38 0.35
C PHE A 24 -11.42 -6.02 0.19
N ASP A 25 -12.17 -6.16 1.28
CA ASP A 25 -13.55 -5.67 1.36
C ASP A 25 -13.53 -4.25 1.94
N CYS A 26 -13.92 -3.26 1.13
CA CYS A 26 -13.98 -1.88 1.56
C CYS A 26 -15.21 -1.64 2.44
N GLU A 27 -14.99 -1.31 3.71
CA GLU A 27 -16.07 -1.01 4.66
C GLU A 27 -16.79 0.33 4.39
N PHE A 28 -16.26 1.18 3.51
CA PHE A 28 -16.79 2.51 3.24
C PHE A 28 -17.75 2.57 2.04
N CYS A 29 -17.61 1.67 1.06
CA CYS A 29 -18.40 1.72 -0.18
C CYS A 29 -18.82 0.36 -0.75
N GLU A 30 -18.75 -0.71 0.04
CA GLU A 30 -19.12 -2.08 -0.34
C GLU A 30 -18.30 -2.68 -1.49
N ALA A 31 -17.28 -1.96 -2.00
CA ALA A 31 -16.40 -2.45 -3.05
C ALA A 31 -15.56 -3.62 -2.55
N VAL A 32 -15.37 -4.63 -3.41
CA VAL A 32 -14.47 -5.76 -3.16
C VAL A 32 -13.36 -5.73 -4.19
N LEU A 33 -12.11 -5.60 -3.72
CA LEU A 33 -10.92 -5.60 -4.56
C LEU A 33 -10.20 -6.94 -4.48
N TRP A 34 -9.59 -7.34 -5.59
CA TRP A 34 -8.87 -8.60 -5.73
C TRP A 34 -7.51 -8.37 -6.39
N SER A 35 -6.51 -9.15 -5.99
CA SER A 35 -5.22 -9.22 -6.68
C SER A 35 -4.54 -10.55 -6.45
N ALA A 36 -3.83 -11.06 -7.45
CA ALA A 36 -2.99 -12.24 -7.32
C ALA A 36 -1.71 -11.99 -6.47
N THR A 37 -1.48 -10.75 -6.03
CA THR A 37 -0.27 -10.38 -5.29
C THR A 37 -0.60 -9.42 -4.15
N GLU A 38 0.14 -9.56 -3.04
CA GLU A 38 0.02 -8.67 -1.89
C GLU A 38 0.32 -7.21 -2.29
N GLU A 39 1.32 -7.00 -3.14
CA GLU A 39 1.69 -5.67 -3.63
C GLU A 39 0.59 -5.06 -4.50
N GLY A 40 -0.02 -5.86 -5.37
CA GLY A 40 -1.09 -5.41 -6.26
C GLY A 40 -2.36 -5.02 -5.50
N ILE A 41 -2.75 -5.81 -4.49
CA ILE A 41 -3.92 -5.46 -3.67
C ILE A 41 -3.64 -4.20 -2.82
N LYS A 42 -2.40 -4.01 -2.33
CA LYS A 42 -2.02 -2.79 -1.60
C LYS A 42 -2.07 -1.57 -2.49
N LEU A 43 -1.53 -1.65 -3.70
CA LEU A 43 -1.56 -0.55 -4.67
C LEU A 43 -3.00 -0.18 -5.07
N HIS A 44 -3.80 -1.18 -5.48
CA HIS A 44 -5.19 -0.94 -5.88
C HIS A 44 -6.04 -0.46 -4.71
N GLY A 45 -5.88 -1.06 -3.53
CA GLY A 45 -6.55 -0.64 -2.32
C GLY A 45 -6.18 0.78 -1.91
N ALA A 46 -4.90 1.16 -1.99
CA ALA A 46 -4.46 2.50 -1.56
C ALA A 46 -5.00 3.57 -2.52
N SER A 47 -4.96 3.28 -3.82
CA SER A 47 -5.61 4.13 -4.82
C SER A 47 -7.11 4.26 -4.54
N HIS A 48 -7.82 3.15 -4.30
CA HIS A 48 -9.24 3.16 -3.98
C HIS A 48 -9.57 3.96 -2.70
N LEU A 49 -8.75 3.81 -1.66
CA LEU A 49 -8.93 4.53 -0.39
C LEU A 49 -8.73 6.05 -0.52
N THR A 50 -8.16 6.55 -1.61
CA THR A 50 -8.03 8.00 -1.86
C THR A 50 -9.41 8.68 -1.93
N ASP A 51 -10.42 7.98 -2.45
CA ASP A 51 -11.80 8.46 -2.46
C ASP A 51 -12.45 8.42 -1.07
N HIS A 52 -11.83 7.71 -0.12
CA HIS A 52 -12.23 7.55 1.28
C HIS A 52 -11.25 8.22 2.25
N ARG A 53 -10.52 9.25 1.79
CA ARG A 53 -9.48 9.92 2.58
C ARG A 53 -9.98 10.41 3.94
N ARG A 54 -11.21 10.93 3.99
CA ARG A 54 -11.81 11.44 5.22
C ARG A 54 -12.15 10.31 6.17
N GLU A 55 -12.80 9.27 5.67
CA GLU A 55 -13.18 8.08 6.43
C GLU A 55 -11.95 7.36 6.98
N ILE A 56 -10.87 7.27 6.20
CA ILE A 56 -9.58 6.77 6.68
C ILE A 56 -9.02 7.64 7.79
N SER A 57 -9.08 8.96 7.66
CA SER A 57 -8.66 9.89 8.72
C SER A 57 -9.41 9.62 10.03
N ASP A 58 -10.72 9.41 9.95
CA ASP A 58 -11.57 9.10 11.10
C ASP A 58 -11.29 7.68 11.65
N ALA A 59 -11.00 6.70 10.78
CA ALA A 59 -10.73 5.31 11.16
C ALA A 59 -9.35 5.12 11.85
N VAL A 60 -8.38 5.97 11.49
CA VAL A 60 -7.08 6.02 12.18
C VAL A 60 -7.10 6.98 13.37
N ASP A 61 -8.13 7.82 13.49
CA ASP A 61 -8.33 8.68 14.64
C ASP A 61 -8.49 7.87 15.93
N GLY A 62 -7.89 8.35 17.02
CA GLY A 62 -7.79 7.61 18.28
C GLY A 62 -6.81 6.43 18.29
N ARG A 63 -6.16 6.08 17.16
CA ARG A 63 -5.05 5.12 17.11
C ARG A 63 -3.73 5.88 17.00
N THR A 64 -2.79 5.63 17.91
CA THR A 64 -1.44 6.22 17.80
C THR A 64 -0.66 5.54 16.67
N TRP A 65 -0.80 6.03 15.44
CA TRP A 65 0.01 5.56 14.32
C TRP A 65 1.25 6.43 14.17
N ARG A 66 2.40 5.76 14.13
CA ARG A 66 3.70 6.39 13.86
C ARG A 66 4.19 5.92 12.50
N ILE A 67 4.21 6.83 11.55
CA ILE A 67 4.65 6.57 10.16
C ILE A 67 5.80 7.53 9.87
N ARG A 68 6.89 7.02 9.27
CA ARG A 68 7.98 7.89 8.81
C ARG A 68 7.51 8.63 7.56
N CYS A 69 7.92 9.89 7.43
CA CYS A 69 7.67 10.65 6.22
C CYS A 69 8.26 9.93 5.00
N GLU A 70 7.48 9.76 3.94
CA GLU A 70 7.88 9.07 2.70
C GLU A 70 9.00 9.81 1.97
N ASN A 71 9.11 11.13 2.14
CA ASN A 71 10.21 11.94 1.61
C ASN A 71 11.50 11.84 2.46
N ASP A 72 11.55 10.93 3.44
CA ASP A 72 12.69 10.70 4.35
C ASP A 72 13.28 11.97 4.97
N CYS A 73 12.44 12.97 5.24
CA CYS A 73 12.88 14.24 5.82
C CYS A 73 13.25 14.13 7.33
N GLY A 74 13.36 12.91 7.85
CA GLY A 74 13.65 12.61 9.25
C GLY A 74 12.47 12.74 10.23
N ASN A 75 11.28 13.18 9.77
CA ASN A 75 10.12 13.33 10.63
C ASN A 75 9.28 12.06 10.71
N VAL A 76 8.74 11.82 11.89
CA VAL A 76 7.73 10.79 12.13
C VAL A 76 6.39 11.48 12.28
N LEU A 77 5.47 11.18 11.37
CA LEU A 77 4.09 11.59 11.47
C LEU A 77 3.45 10.82 12.62
N ALA A 78 3.02 11.57 13.63
CA ALA A 78 2.07 11.09 14.61
C ALA A 78 0.70 11.42 14.05
N VAL A 79 -0.01 10.41 13.54
CA VAL A 79 -1.41 10.57 13.14
C VAL A 79 -2.20 10.60 14.44
N VAL A 80 -2.35 11.79 15.03
CA VAL A 80 -3.07 11.98 16.30
C VAL A 80 -3.90 13.25 16.23
N ASP A 81 -5.15 13.09 16.66
CA ASP A 81 -6.13 14.12 17.00
C ASP A 81 -5.47 15.40 17.55
N SER A 82 -5.40 16.42 16.71
CA SER A 82 -5.02 17.77 17.15
C SER A 82 -5.55 18.88 16.25
N GLY A 83 -6.50 18.58 15.35
CA GLY A 83 -7.01 19.58 14.40
C GLY A 83 -6.01 20.01 13.32
N ALA A 84 -4.82 19.39 13.26
CA ALA A 84 -3.96 19.43 12.07
C ALA A 84 -4.56 18.48 11.03
N THR A 85 -5.28 19.08 10.07
CA THR A 85 -5.96 18.38 9.00
C THR A 85 -4.96 17.67 8.09
N GLY A 86 -4.77 16.38 8.30
CA GLY A 86 -4.37 15.47 7.23
C GLY A 86 -3.02 14.79 7.38
N PHE A 87 -2.73 14.00 6.35
CA PHE A 87 -1.58 13.12 6.24
C PHE A 87 -0.29 13.88 5.83
N GLU A 88 -0.31 15.21 5.93
CA GLU A 88 0.81 16.05 5.56
C GLU A 88 1.91 16.03 6.65
N CYS A 89 3.15 15.85 6.23
CA CYS A 89 4.30 15.91 7.12
C CYS A 89 4.58 17.36 7.52
N SER A 90 4.58 17.65 8.82
CA SER A 90 4.83 19.00 9.35
C SER A 90 6.21 19.58 9.02
N GLY A 91 7.20 18.74 8.68
CA GLY A 91 8.54 19.22 8.36
C GLY A 91 8.83 19.50 6.89
N CYS A 92 8.12 18.86 5.96
CA CYS A 92 8.36 19.06 4.52
C CYS A 92 7.10 19.24 3.67
N GLY A 93 5.90 19.18 4.27
CA GLY A 93 4.62 19.30 3.58
C GLY A 93 4.24 18.09 2.71
N GLN A 94 5.02 17.00 2.74
CA GLN A 94 4.72 15.80 1.95
C GLN A 94 3.39 15.20 2.40
N ASP A 95 2.51 14.87 1.46
CA ASP A 95 1.33 14.05 1.73
C ASP A 95 1.74 12.57 1.89
N ASN A 96 1.44 11.98 3.04
CA ASN A 96 1.76 10.60 3.40
C ASN A 96 0.52 9.71 3.43
N PHE A 97 -0.57 10.15 2.78
CA PHE A 97 -1.80 9.38 2.76
C PHE A 97 -1.61 7.98 2.19
N GLU A 98 -0.81 7.83 1.13
CA GLU A 98 -0.55 6.53 0.51
C GLU A 98 0.13 5.55 1.48
N ALA A 99 1.15 6.01 2.23
CA ALA A 99 1.76 5.23 3.31
C ALA A 99 0.74 4.83 4.40
N VAL A 100 -0.17 5.74 4.77
CA VAL A 100 -1.20 5.46 5.78
C VAL A 100 -2.22 4.45 5.25
N ALA A 101 -2.72 4.64 4.04
CA ALA A 101 -3.66 3.74 3.36
C ALA A 101 -3.05 2.35 3.17
N SER A 102 -1.79 2.26 2.72
CA SER A 102 -1.07 0.98 2.59
C SER A 102 -0.96 0.23 3.93
N ARG A 103 -0.71 0.97 5.03
CA ARG A 103 -0.65 0.38 6.36
C ARG A 103 -2.02 -0.01 6.90
N TYR A 104 -3.06 0.75 6.54
CA TYR A 104 -4.45 0.39 6.81
C TYR A 104 -4.82 -0.93 6.15
N LEU A 105 -4.54 -1.06 4.86
CA LEU A 105 -4.81 -2.24 4.06
C LEU A 105 -4.09 -3.48 4.59
N TYR A 106 -2.87 -3.36 5.10
CA TYR A 106 -2.15 -4.49 5.68
C TYR A 106 -2.96 -5.22 6.78
N TRP A 107 -3.81 -4.51 7.51
CA TRP A 107 -4.67 -5.10 8.54
C TRP A 107 -6.02 -5.60 8.03
N GLN A 108 -6.41 -5.22 6.81
CA GLN A 108 -7.74 -5.50 6.25
C GLN A 108 -7.69 -6.50 5.08
N ILE A 109 -6.52 -6.70 4.47
CA ILE A 109 -6.37 -7.64 3.37
C ILE A 109 -6.45 -9.07 3.90
N GLU A 110 -7.30 -9.88 3.26
CA GLU A 110 -7.39 -11.31 3.49
C GLU A 110 -6.58 -12.07 2.42
N ARG A 111 -5.87 -13.11 2.84
CA ARG A 111 -5.22 -14.08 1.95
C ARG A 111 -6.12 -15.30 1.85
N LEU A 112 -6.42 -15.71 0.62
CA LEU A 112 -7.37 -16.78 0.32
C LEU A 112 -6.69 -18.11 -0.02
#